data_AF-A0A914Y4I2-F1
#
_entry.id   AF-A0A914Y4I2-F1
#
_cell.length_a   1.000
_cell.length_b   1.000
_cell.length_c   1.000
_cell.angle_alpha   90.00
_cell.angle_beta   90.00
_cell.angle_gamma   90.00
#
_symmetry.space_group_name_H-M   'P 1'
#
loop_
_entity.id
_entity.type
_entity.pdbx_description
1 polymer ?
#
loop_
_entity_poly.entity_id
_entity_poly.type
_entity_poly.pdbx_seq_one_letter_code
_entity_poly.pdbx_strand_id
1 'polypeptide(L)'
;MATLGRKDAYPLENYKRGTRIWLRDNEHVWLRAALEEDLKFTTQTFKVKREIDDEIAEEKFDPNFLPFLANPEILIGKDDLTNMSYLHEPAVLHNLRFRFEKKKAIYTYCGIVLVAINPYADCSQLYSDDVISVSFSVGLLGII
;
A
#
# COMPACT_ATOMS: atom_id res chain seq x y z
N MET A 1 0.57 -20.02 -1.03
CA MET A 1 1.07 -18.79 -0.38
C MET A 1 -0.15 -17.95 -0.02
N ALA A 2 -0.38 -17.63 1.26
CA ALA A 2 -1.56 -16.89 1.70
C ALA A 2 -1.26 -15.39 1.72
N THR A 3 -1.94 -14.61 0.88
CA THR A 3 -1.83 -13.14 0.80
C THR A 3 -2.64 -12.50 1.92
N LEU A 4 -2.05 -11.55 2.65
CA LEU A 4 -2.74 -10.83 3.74
C LEU A 4 -3.90 -9.97 3.16
N GLY A 5 -5.09 -10.05 3.77
CA GLY A 5 -6.29 -9.30 3.34
C GLY A 5 -7.12 -9.98 2.25
N ARG A 6 -6.76 -11.18 1.78
CA ARG A 6 -7.46 -11.88 0.68
C ARG A 6 -8.88 -12.37 1.03
N LYS A 7 -9.30 -12.32 2.30
CA LYS A 7 -10.66 -12.73 2.72
C LYS A 7 -11.72 -11.65 2.50
N ASP A 8 -11.31 -10.40 2.31
CA ASP A 8 -12.24 -9.28 2.15
C ASP A 8 -12.57 -9.14 0.66
N ALA A 9 -13.68 -9.76 0.23
CA ALA A 9 -14.20 -9.56 -1.11
C ALA A 9 -14.86 -8.18 -1.17
N TYR A 10 -14.29 -7.27 -1.96
CA TYR A 10 -14.89 -5.96 -2.19
C TYR A 10 -16.10 -6.08 -3.13
N PRO A 11 -17.19 -5.31 -2.89
CA PRO A 11 -18.34 -5.29 -3.79
C PRO A 11 -17.93 -4.92 -5.22
N LEU A 12 -18.47 -5.62 -6.23
CA LEU A 12 -18.19 -5.34 -7.63
C LEU A 12 -18.57 -3.91 -8.06
N GLU A 13 -19.51 -3.27 -7.35
CA GLU A 13 -19.90 -1.88 -7.59
C GLU A 13 -18.76 -0.87 -7.43
N ASN A 14 -17.68 -1.24 -6.73
CA ASN A 14 -16.49 -0.42 -6.56
C ASN A 14 -15.53 -0.48 -7.77
N TYR A 15 -15.72 -1.43 -8.68
CA TYR A 15 -14.86 -1.67 -9.84
C TYR A 15 -15.43 -1.01 -11.10
N LYS A 16 -15.48 0.32 -11.08
CA LYS A 16 -15.89 1.15 -12.22
C LYS A 16 -14.68 1.60 -13.03
N ARG A 17 -14.92 2.04 -14.27
CA ARG A 17 -13.92 2.70 -15.11
C ARG A 17 -13.23 3.84 -14.33
N GLY A 18 -11.92 3.84 -14.34
CA GLY A 18 -11.06 4.78 -13.60
C GLY A 18 -10.70 4.33 -12.18
N THR A 19 -11.35 3.31 -11.63
CA THR A 19 -10.94 2.73 -10.33
C THR A 19 -9.54 2.13 -10.45
N ARG A 20 -8.69 2.46 -9.48
CA ARG A 20 -7.35 1.90 -9.36
C ARG A 20 -7.36 0.58 -8.61
N ILE A 21 -6.64 -0.38 -9.14
CA ILE A 21 -6.50 -1.74 -8.61
C ILE A 21 -5.03 -2.14 -8.54
N TRP A 22 -4.76 -3.21 -7.80
CA TRP A 22 -3.46 -3.85 -7.73
C TRP A 22 -3.43 -5.14 -8.53
N LEU A 23 -2.42 -5.26 -9.38
CA LEU A 23 -2.13 -6.45 -10.18
C LEU A 23 -0.85 -7.09 -9.67
N ARG A 24 -0.80 -8.42 -9.68
CA ARG A 24 0.40 -9.16 -9.29
C ARG A 24 1.47 -9.02 -10.38
N ASP A 25 2.69 -8.74 -9.98
CA ASP A 25 3.83 -8.61 -10.88
C ASP A 25 5.03 -9.43 -10.37
N ASN A 26 5.87 -9.91 -11.29
CA ASN A 26 7.03 -10.72 -10.94
C ASN A 26 8.23 -9.88 -10.50
N GLU A 27 8.35 -8.64 -10.98
CA GLU A 27 9.50 -7.78 -10.67
C GLU A 27 9.21 -6.86 -9.47
N HIS A 28 8.03 -6.25 -9.44
CA HIS A 28 7.63 -5.25 -8.44
C HIS A 28 6.73 -5.81 -7.34
N VAL A 29 6.42 -7.11 -7.39
CA VAL A 29 5.42 -7.82 -6.56
C VAL A 29 3.98 -7.36 -6.84
N TRP A 30 3.73 -6.06 -6.82
CA TRP A 30 2.43 -5.43 -7.05
C TRP A 30 2.54 -4.18 -7.92
N LEU A 31 1.72 -4.08 -8.96
CA LEU A 31 1.60 -2.91 -9.84
C LEU A 31 0.23 -2.26 -9.70
N ARG A 32 0.19 -0.93 -9.76
CA ARG A 32 -1.08 -0.20 -9.86
C ARG A 32 -1.51 -0.08 -11.31
N ALA A 33 -2.80 -0.25 -11.53
CA ALA A 33 -3.42 0.00 -12.81
C ALA A 33 -4.82 0.59 -12.62
N ALA A 34 -5.28 1.38 -13.58
CA ALA A 34 -6.64 1.91 -13.64
C ALA A 34 -7.49 1.06 -14.58
N LEU A 35 -8.71 0.75 -14.17
CA LEU A 35 -9.69 0.08 -15.03
C LEU A 35 -10.09 0.97 -16.21
N GLU A 36 -10.03 0.45 -17.43
CA GLU A 36 -10.57 1.15 -18.62
C GLU A 36 -12.06 0.86 -18.85
N GLU A 37 -12.62 -0.12 -18.16
CA GLU A 37 -14.00 -0.56 -18.25
C GLU A 37 -14.56 -1.01 -16.90
N ASP A 38 -15.88 -1.02 -16.75
CA ASP A 38 -16.55 -1.52 -15.56
C ASP A 38 -16.46 -3.06 -15.49
N LEU A 39 -16.05 -3.60 -14.34
CA LEU A 39 -16.06 -5.06 -14.14
C LEU A 39 -17.48 -5.57 -13.91
N LYS A 40 -17.86 -6.62 -14.64
CA LYS A 40 -19.13 -7.34 -14.48
C LYS A 40 -18.85 -8.79 -14.12
N PHE A 41 -19.81 -9.44 -13.46
CA PHE A 41 -19.71 -10.87 -13.12
C PHE A 41 -19.50 -11.79 -14.34
N THR A 42 -19.92 -11.36 -15.53
CA THR A 42 -19.78 -12.12 -16.78
C THR A 42 -18.46 -11.85 -17.51
N THR A 43 -17.71 -10.84 -17.09
CA THR A 43 -16.47 -10.43 -17.73
C THR A 43 -15.36 -11.41 -17.35
N GLN A 44 -14.67 -12.01 -18.32
CA GLN A 44 -13.50 -12.87 -18.08
C GLN A 44 -12.17 -12.14 -18.32
N THR A 45 -12.16 -11.20 -19.26
CA THR A 45 -11.02 -10.34 -19.58
C THR A 45 -11.44 -8.88 -19.48
N PHE A 46 -10.52 -8.02 -19.06
CA PHE A 46 -10.76 -6.59 -18.92
C PHE A 46 -9.51 -5.81 -19.26
N LYS A 47 -9.70 -4.58 -19.75
CA LYS A 47 -8.59 -3.69 -20.05
C LYS A 47 -8.23 -2.83 -18.85
N VAL A 48 -6.93 -2.75 -18.61
CA VAL A 48 -6.33 -1.93 -17.55
C VAL A 48 -5.26 -1.05 -18.15
N LYS A 49 -5.18 0.19 -17.69
CA LYS A 49 -4.07 1.07 -17.97
C LYS A 49 -3.08 1.02 -16.81
N ARG A 50 -1.88 0.48 -17.05
CA ARG A 50 -0.84 0.34 -16.03
C ARG A 50 -0.23 1.71 -15.72
N GLU A 51 0.02 2.01 -14.44
CA GLU A 51 0.60 3.30 -14.05
C GLU A 51 2.13 3.38 -14.25
N ILE A 52 2.80 2.24 -14.46
CA ILE A 52 4.27 2.20 -14.60
C ILE A 52 4.75 2.70 -15.97
N ASP A 53 4.01 2.39 -17.03
CA ASP A 53 4.38 2.63 -18.43
C ASP A 53 3.25 3.25 -19.26
N ASP A 54 2.11 3.56 -18.64
CA ASP A 54 0.89 4.05 -19.30
C ASP A 54 0.33 3.10 -20.38
N GLU A 55 0.78 1.84 -20.44
CA GLU A 55 0.30 0.88 -21.42
C GLU A 55 -1.04 0.26 -21.02
N ILE A 56 -1.86 -0.03 -22.04
CA ILE A 56 -3.11 -0.77 -21.86
C ILE A 56 -2.81 -2.26 -22.01
N ALA A 57 -3.02 -3.01 -20.93
CA ALA A 57 -2.93 -4.45 -20.90
C ALA A 57 -4.33 -5.07 -20.79
N GLU A 58 -4.49 -6.28 -21.33
CA GLU A 58 -5.69 -7.09 -21.13
C GLU A 58 -5.40 -8.18 -20.10
N GLU A 59 -6.12 -8.13 -18.99
CA GLU A 59 -5.92 -9.02 -17.84
C GLU A 59 -7.10 -9.98 -17.70
N LYS A 60 -6.82 -11.18 -17.21
CA LYS A 60 -7.83 -12.20 -16.87
C LYS A 60 -8.05 -12.21 -15.37
N PHE A 61 -9.30 -12.27 -14.91
CA PHE A 61 -9.58 -12.49 -13.49
C PHE A 61 -10.48 -13.70 -13.26
N ASP A 62 -10.31 -14.32 -12.10
CA ASP A 62 -11.24 -15.29 -11.56
C ASP A 62 -12.34 -14.52 -10.80
N PRO A 63 -13.62 -14.69 -11.14
CA PRO A 63 -14.73 -14.05 -10.42
C PRO A 63 -14.74 -14.28 -8.91
N ASN A 64 -14.10 -15.34 -8.43
CA ASN A 64 -13.97 -15.63 -7.00
C ASN A 64 -12.81 -14.86 -6.32
N PHE A 65 -11.90 -14.27 -7.10
CA PHE A 65 -10.71 -13.59 -6.61
C PHE A 65 -10.49 -12.27 -7.37
N LEU A 66 -11.31 -11.28 -7.03
CA LEU A 66 -11.17 -9.93 -7.57
C LEU A 66 -9.83 -9.29 -7.15
N PRO A 67 -9.23 -8.43 -8.00
CA PRO A 67 -8.01 -7.73 -7.68
C PRO A 67 -8.23 -6.75 -6.52
N PHE A 68 -7.18 -6.48 -5.72
CA PHE A 68 -7.30 -5.56 -4.59
C PHE A 68 -7.54 -4.13 -5.07
N LEU A 69 -8.46 -3.41 -4.42
CA LEU A 69 -8.67 -1.98 -4.67
C LEU A 69 -7.49 -1.15 -4.14
N ALA A 70 -7.10 -0.12 -4.87
CA ALA A 70 -6.06 0.80 -4.43
C ALA A 70 -6.64 1.93 -3.57
N ASN A 71 -5.89 2.32 -2.54
CA ASN A 71 -6.25 3.48 -1.73
C ASN A 71 -6.11 4.79 -2.54
N PRO A 72 -6.96 5.80 -2.27
CA PRO A 72 -6.77 7.16 -2.79
C PRO A 72 -5.39 7.72 -2.44
N GLU A 73 -4.83 8.56 -3.33
CA GLU A 73 -3.48 9.10 -3.16
C GLU A 73 -3.30 9.94 -1.89
N ILE A 74 -4.37 10.62 -1.44
CA ILE A 74 -4.35 11.43 -0.22
C ILE A 74 -4.08 10.62 1.06
N LEU A 75 -4.28 9.30 1.02
CA LEU A 75 -4.03 8.40 2.14
C LEU A 75 -2.61 7.80 2.12
N ILE A 76 -1.82 8.05 1.07
CA ILE A 76 -0.48 7.50 0.93
C ILE A 76 0.50 8.27 1.85
N GLY A 77 1.35 7.52 2.55
CA GLY A 77 2.41 8.07 3.38
C GLY A 77 1.96 8.60 4.74
N LYS A 78 0.75 8.25 5.20
CA LYS A 78 0.31 8.47 6.60
C LYS A 78 1.26 7.78 7.59
N ASP A 79 1.35 8.28 8.81
CA ASP A 79 2.24 7.73 9.84
C ASP A 79 1.71 6.44 10.45
N ASP A 80 0.39 6.25 10.47
CA ASP A 80 -0.27 5.00 10.86
C ASP A 80 -1.03 4.41 9.66
N LEU A 81 -0.68 3.15 9.33
CA LEU A 81 -1.27 2.35 8.27
C LEU A 81 -2.76 2.05 8.48
N THR A 82 -3.25 2.10 9.73
CA THR A 82 -4.69 1.89 10.03
C THR A 82 -5.59 2.98 9.44
N ASN A 83 -5.02 4.12 9.05
CA ASN A 83 -5.75 5.21 8.40
C ASN A 83 -6.05 4.96 6.90
N MET A 84 -5.60 3.85 6.33
CA MET A 84 -5.91 3.49 4.94
C MET A 84 -7.31 2.86 4.84
N SER A 85 -8.05 3.18 3.78
CA SER A 85 -9.38 2.61 3.52
C SER A 85 -9.34 1.11 3.24
N TYR A 86 -8.29 0.65 2.55
CA TYR A 86 -8.05 -0.74 2.21
C TYR A 86 -6.71 -1.17 2.80
N LEU A 87 -6.75 -2.06 3.81
CA LEU A 87 -5.56 -2.54 4.51
C LEU A 87 -5.25 -3.99 4.10
N HIS A 88 -4.56 -4.13 2.98
CA HIS A 88 -4.09 -5.40 2.43
C HIS A 88 -2.61 -5.31 2.04
N GLU A 89 -2.01 -6.44 1.67
CA GLU A 89 -0.59 -6.56 1.35
C GLU A 89 -0.07 -5.49 0.36
N PRO A 90 -0.69 -5.27 -0.83
CA PRO A 90 -0.21 -4.24 -1.74
C PRO A 90 -0.27 -2.81 -1.16
N ALA A 91 -1.32 -2.48 -0.41
CA ALA A 91 -1.46 -1.16 0.21
C ALA A 91 -0.35 -0.91 1.25
N VAL A 92 -0.07 -1.90 2.10
CA VAL A 92 1.01 -1.83 3.10
C VAL A 92 2.36 -1.67 2.43
N LEU A 93 2.68 -2.52 1.46
CA LEU A 93 3.95 -2.47 0.74
C LEU A 93 4.17 -1.11 0.06
N HIS A 94 3.14 -0.59 -0.62
CA HIS A 94 3.22 0.69 -1.30
C HIS A 94 3.43 1.86 -0.33
N ASN A 95 2.71 1.88 0.79
CA ASN A 95 2.83 2.94 1.78
C ASN A 95 4.23 2.95 2.42
N LEU A 96 4.72 1.78 2.84
CA LEU A 96 6.05 1.63 3.41
C LEU A 96 7.15 2.05 2.43
N ARG A 97 7.05 1.64 1.16
CA ARG A 97 7.99 2.07 0.11
C ARG A 97 7.98 3.59 -0.07
N PHE A 98 6.79 4.21 -0.14
CA PHE A 98 6.67 5.66 -0.30
C PHE A 98 7.30 6.41 0.90
N ARG A 99 7.02 5.97 2.13
CA ARG A 99 7.59 6.58 3.35
C ARG A 99 9.12 6.46 3.38
N PHE A 100 9.64 5.28 3.07
CA PHE A 100 11.07 5.04 3.07
C PHE A 100 11.79 5.86 1.98
N GLU A 101 11.32 5.78 0.74
CA GLU A 101 12.02 6.40 -0.40
C GLU A 101 11.84 7.92 -0.44
N LYS A 102 10.61 8.41 -0.26
CA LYS A 102 10.24 9.82 -0.46
C LYS A 102 10.34 10.65 0.82
N LYS A 103 9.98 10.08 1.98
CA LYS A 103 10.02 10.80 3.26
C LYS A 103 11.26 10.51 4.11
N LYS A 104 12.07 9.51 3.74
CA LYS A 104 13.18 9.00 4.57
C LYS A 104 12.73 8.59 5.97
N ALA A 105 11.47 8.16 6.10
CA ALA A 105 10.89 7.71 7.36
C ALA A 105 11.07 6.20 7.49
N ILE A 106 11.83 5.79 8.51
CA ILE A 106 12.11 4.37 8.81
C ILE A 106 11.13 3.75 9.80
N TYR A 107 10.37 4.59 10.51
CA TYR A 107 9.36 4.19 11.48
C TYR A 107 7.94 4.49 10.97
N THR A 108 7.08 3.49 11.04
CA THR A 108 5.66 3.60 10.64
C THR A 108 4.79 2.80 11.61
N TYR A 109 3.72 3.42 12.11
CA TYR A 109 2.75 2.73 12.94
C TYR A 109 1.83 1.84 12.10
N CYS A 110 1.44 0.73 12.70
CA CYS A 110 0.37 -0.15 12.23
C CYS A 110 -0.50 -0.46 13.45
N GLY A 111 -1.29 0.53 13.88
CA GLY A 111 -2.01 0.51 15.14
C GLY A 111 -1.03 0.37 16.31
N ILE A 112 -1.14 -0.73 17.05
CA ILE A 112 -0.28 -1.00 18.21
C ILE A 112 1.13 -1.49 17.85
N VAL A 113 1.37 -1.87 16.59
CA VAL A 113 2.66 -2.38 16.13
C VAL A 113 3.46 -1.26 15.48
N LEU A 114 4.75 -1.20 15.78
CA LEU A 114 5.69 -0.33 15.06
C LEU A 114 6.45 -1.14 14.00
N VAL A 115 6.44 -0.65 12.76
CA VAL A 115 7.25 -1.17 11.67
C VAL A 115 8.51 -0.32 11.54
N ALA A 116 9.68 -0.97 11.67
CA ALA A 116 10.98 -0.36 11.48
C ALA A 116 11.66 -0.94 10.23
N ILE A 117 12.11 -0.07 9.32
CA ILE A 117 12.81 -0.45 8.08
C ILE A 117 14.28 -0.06 8.20
N ASN A 118 15.19 -1.00 8.02
CA ASN A 118 16.63 -0.74 8.07
C ASN A 118 17.08 0.15 6.89
N PRO A 119 17.62 1.36 7.15
CA PRO A 119 18.08 2.28 6.11
C PRO A 119 19.48 1.96 5.56
N TYR A 120 20.26 1.08 6.21
CA TYR A 120 21.67 0.82 5.90
C TYR A 120 22.53 2.10 5.79
N ALA A 121 22.14 3.14 6.53
CA ALA A 121 22.80 4.44 6.54
C ALA A 121 22.85 4.99 7.97
N ASP A 122 23.78 5.91 8.23
CA ASP A 122 23.83 6.60 9.52
C ASP A 122 22.53 7.38 9.75
N CYS A 123 21.96 7.18 10.92
CA CYS A 123 20.71 7.78 11.38
C CYS A 123 20.92 8.55 12.69
N SER A 124 22.15 8.98 12.98
CA SER A 124 22.52 9.73 14.18
C SER A 124 21.58 10.91 14.48
N GLN A 125 21.01 11.56 13.46
CA GLN A 125 20.01 12.63 13.65
C GLN A 125 18.69 12.18 14.31
N LEU A 126 18.35 10.90 14.29
CA LEU A 126 17.12 10.34 14.90
C LEU A 126 17.35 9.82 16.32
N TYR A 127 18.61 9.65 16.74
CA TYR A 127 19.01 9.05 18.02
C TYR A 127 19.86 10.00 18.87
N SER A 128 19.79 11.31 18.60
CA SER A 128 20.48 12.30 19.42
C SER A 128 19.81 12.46 20.78
N ASP A 129 20.57 12.93 21.77
CA ASP A 129 20.06 13.18 23.13
C ASP A 129 18.86 14.13 23.13
N ASP A 130 18.84 15.11 22.22
CA ASP A 130 17.71 16.03 22.05
C ASP A 130 16.43 15.29 21.65
N VAL A 131 16.53 14.35 20.70
CA VAL A 131 15.37 13.57 20.22
C VAL A 131 14.89 12.59 21.30
N ILE A 132 15.82 11.97 22.04
CA ILE A 132 15.50 11.09 23.16
C ILE A 132 14.81 11.88 24.28
N SER A 133 15.32 13.08 24.61
CA SER A 133 14.75 13.98 25.62
C SER A 133 13.33 14.44 25.27
N VAL A 134 13.10 14.84 24.01
CA VAL A 134 11.74 15.17 23.53
C VAL A 134 10.83 13.96 23.63
N SER A 135 11.30 12.78 23.23
CA SER A 135 10.52 11.54 23.27
C SER A 135 10.18 11.09 24.69
N PHE A 136 11.06 11.36 25.65
CA PHE A 136 10.81 11.17 27.09
C PHE A 136 9.64 12.04 27.56
N SER A 137 9.60 13.30 27.11
CA SER A 137 8.54 14.25 27.51
C SER A 137 7.15 13.88 26.98
N VAL A 138 7.07 13.12 25.89
CA VAL A 138 5.81 12.67 25.26
C VAL A 138 5.49 11.20 25.49
N GLY A 139 6.28 10.47 26.29
CA GLY A 139 6.01 9.08 26.68
C GLY A 139 6.26 8.02 25.59
N LEU A 140 7.08 8.31 24.56
CA LEU A 140 7.31 7.43 23.40
C LEU A 140 8.60 6.59 23.49
N LEU A 141 9.19 6.42 24.68
CA LEU A 141 10.48 5.72 24.87
C LEU A 141 10.54 4.27 24.36
N GLY A 142 9.39 3.58 24.25
CA GLY A 142 9.37 2.17 23.83
C GLY A 142 9.60 1.93 22.32
N ILE A 143 9.88 2.98 21.55
CA ILE A 143 9.83 3.00 20.08
C ILE A 143 11.21 3.29 19.47
N ILE A 144 12.17 3.76 20.27
CA ILE A 144 13.51 4.17 19.85
C ILE A 144 14.55 3.11 20.25
#